data_AF-A0A3D0XYI8-F1
#
_entry.id   AF-A0A3D0XYI8-F1
#
_cell.length_a   1.000
_cell.length_b   1.000
_cell.length_c   1.000
_cell.angle_alpha   90.00
_cell.angle_beta   90.00
_cell.angle_gamma   90.00
#
_symmetry.space_group_name_H-M   'P 1'
#
loop_
_entity.id
_entity.type
_entity.pdbx_description
1 polymer ?
#
loop_
_entity_poly.entity_id
_entity_poly.type
_entity_poly.pdbx_seq_one_letter_code
_entity_poly.pdbx_strand_id
1 'polypeptide(L)'
;MMNLLYGTNAGYCEQTAVSMRSVFENNRDMELHVYLLCENVPEELRRKLCSVGDAFDNTEITCMDAGTYLEPLKRAFHMKAWRGSSVQYIYACICDAFPTLNRILWLDGDVICRGSLRELWETKMPEACLAAGLDCTPFLALLVDKPFYNTPFYFNAGVLLFDLQNCRRHELQERCRNILRGYGRKLRFCDQSMLNLALPPELVQRLDLRWNYPAGISRSAMNFVARRSSQEKITFTTGELNDSLADLRLLHYIGGSLPTKPWFAEYRSPFRLDYLKYRARTPWQEKPLQIWPQKSWKDYLVTGFSHTWDTVNMGLFASAYQRLHGWGPNIKRYHQKKYKKF
;
A
#
# COMPACT_ATOMS: atom_id res chain seq x y z
N MET A 1 -22.22 10.01 1.52
CA MET A 1 -21.78 8.60 1.60
C MET A 1 -20.41 8.46 0.98
N MET A 2 -19.48 7.81 1.67
CA MET A 2 -18.12 7.51 1.22
C MET A 2 -17.99 6.00 1.00
N ASN A 3 -17.57 5.61 -0.21
CA ASN A 3 -17.35 4.21 -0.58
C ASN A 3 -15.88 3.84 -0.32
N LEU A 4 -15.67 2.78 0.46
CA LEU A 4 -14.36 2.24 0.81
C LEU A 4 -14.21 0.85 0.19
N LEU A 5 -13.02 0.52 -0.28
CA LEU A 5 -12.68 -0.81 -0.78
C LEU A 5 -11.48 -1.36 -0.01
N TYR A 6 -11.67 -2.54 0.58
CA TYR A 6 -10.61 -3.28 1.25
C TYR A 6 -10.41 -4.62 0.57
N GLY A 7 -9.15 -5.02 0.42
CA GLY A 7 -8.77 -6.39 0.07
C GLY A 7 -8.27 -7.15 1.29
N THR A 8 -8.69 -8.40 1.44
CA THR A 8 -8.18 -9.26 2.52
C THR A 8 -8.15 -10.74 2.15
N ASN A 9 -7.39 -11.51 2.93
CA ASN A 9 -7.39 -12.96 2.94
C ASN A 9 -7.44 -13.46 4.40
N ALA A 10 -7.54 -14.78 4.62
CA ALA A 10 -7.66 -15.33 5.97
C ALA A 10 -6.52 -14.91 6.91
N GLY A 11 -5.29 -14.78 6.39
CA GLY A 11 -4.12 -14.38 7.16
C GLY A 11 -4.07 -12.88 7.50
N TYR A 12 -4.88 -12.05 6.85
CA TYR A 12 -4.86 -10.59 6.98
C TYR A 12 -6.16 -9.99 7.55
N CYS A 13 -7.16 -10.82 7.85
CA CYS A 13 -8.45 -10.35 8.37
C CYS A 13 -8.30 -9.54 9.67
N GLU A 14 -7.38 -9.92 10.57
CA GLU A 14 -7.11 -9.14 11.77
C GLU A 14 -6.65 -7.73 11.43
N GLN A 15 -5.67 -7.59 10.53
CA GLN A 15 -5.12 -6.29 10.15
C GLN A 15 -6.20 -5.43 9.48
N THR A 16 -6.93 -6.00 8.52
CA THR A 16 -8.08 -5.34 7.89
C THR A 16 -9.14 -4.90 8.91
N ALA A 17 -9.45 -5.72 9.92
CA ALA A 17 -10.37 -5.34 11.01
C ALA A 17 -9.87 -4.11 11.78
N VAL A 18 -8.58 -4.08 12.13
CA VAL A 18 -7.98 -2.93 12.84
C VAL A 18 -8.02 -1.67 11.96
N SER A 19 -7.72 -1.80 10.67
CA SER A 19 -7.83 -0.70 9.71
C SER A 19 -9.26 -0.14 9.62
N MET A 20 -10.25 -1.00 9.35
CA MET A 20 -11.66 -0.60 9.28
C MET A 20 -12.11 0.06 10.57
N ARG A 21 -11.79 -0.52 11.73
CA ARG A 21 -12.13 0.05 13.04
C ARG A 21 -11.59 1.48 13.19
N SER A 22 -10.35 1.71 12.74
CA SER A 22 -9.75 3.05 12.77
C SER A 22 -10.47 4.04 11.87
N VAL A 23 -10.96 3.63 10.70
CA VAL A 23 -11.75 4.49 9.81
C VAL A 23 -13.09 4.82 10.45
N PHE A 24 -13.81 3.81 10.96
CA PHE A 24 -15.15 4.00 11.52
C PHE A 24 -15.14 4.94 12.74
N GLU A 25 -14.15 4.83 13.61
CA GLU A 25 -14.04 5.70 14.78
C GLU A 25 -13.75 7.17 14.44
N ASN A 26 -13.04 7.43 13.35
CA ASN A 26 -12.61 8.79 12.97
C ASN A 26 -13.51 9.46 11.93
N ASN A 27 -14.56 8.78 11.46
CA ASN A 27 -15.46 9.24 10.39
C ASN A 27 -16.94 9.03 10.75
N ARG A 28 -17.30 9.20 12.03
CA ARG A 28 -18.68 9.05 12.52
C ARG A 28 -19.67 10.07 11.94
N ASP A 29 -19.15 11.16 11.38
CA ASP A 29 -19.91 12.23 10.74
C ASP A 29 -20.20 11.98 9.24
N MET A 30 -19.81 10.81 8.73
CA MET A 30 -19.96 10.43 7.33
C MET A 30 -20.67 9.09 7.21
N GLU A 31 -21.63 8.96 6.31
CA GLU A 31 -22.15 7.64 5.91
C GLU A 31 -21.07 6.84 5.18
N LEU A 32 -20.78 5.62 5.64
CA LEU A 32 -19.72 4.76 5.11
C LEU A 32 -20.31 3.50 4.50
N HIS A 33 -19.87 3.17 3.27
CA HIS A 33 -20.11 1.87 2.67
C HIS A 33 -18.78 1.18 2.39
N VAL A 34 -18.52 0.07 3.08
CA VAL A 34 -17.32 -0.74 2.90
C VAL A 34 -17.61 -1.92 1.99
N TYR A 35 -16.93 -1.98 0.87
CA TYR A 35 -16.82 -3.15 0.03
C TYR A 35 -15.58 -3.94 0.47
N LEU A 36 -15.79 -5.17 0.94
CA LEU A 36 -14.73 -6.01 1.49
C LEU A 36 -14.48 -7.20 0.57
N LEU A 37 -13.42 -7.12 -0.24
CA LEU A 37 -13.02 -8.14 -1.18
C LEU A 37 -12.25 -9.27 -0.47
N CYS A 38 -12.88 -10.41 -0.31
CA CYS A 38 -12.37 -11.56 0.43
C CYS A 38 -11.78 -12.63 -0.51
N GLU A 39 -10.46 -12.81 -0.49
CA GLU A 39 -9.80 -13.92 -1.19
C GLU A 39 -9.65 -15.14 -0.27
N ASN A 40 -10.40 -16.21 -0.56
CA ASN A 40 -10.34 -17.48 0.18
C ASN A 40 -10.54 -17.33 1.71
N VAL A 41 -11.37 -16.38 2.14
CA VAL A 41 -11.71 -16.19 3.56
C VAL A 41 -12.87 -17.12 3.94
N PRO A 42 -12.76 -17.97 4.98
CA PRO A 42 -13.86 -18.80 5.48
C PRO A 42 -15.03 -17.96 5.99
N GLU A 43 -16.26 -18.47 5.88
CA GLU A 43 -17.48 -17.72 6.22
C GLU A 43 -17.52 -17.23 7.67
N GLU A 44 -17.12 -18.07 8.63
CA GLU A 44 -17.03 -17.69 10.06
C GLU A 44 -16.08 -16.50 10.25
N LEU A 45 -14.93 -16.52 9.58
CA LEU A 45 -13.95 -15.45 9.65
C LEU A 45 -14.46 -14.17 8.95
N ARG A 46 -15.22 -14.30 7.85
CA ARG A 46 -15.91 -13.18 7.22
C ARG A 46 -16.94 -12.56 8.16
N ARG A 47 -17.77 -13.37 8.82
CA ARG A 47 -18.75 -12.89 9.82
C ARG A 47 -18.06 -12.15 10.96
N LYS A 48 -16.98 -12.73 11.52
CA LYS A 48 -16.16 -12.08 12.55
C LYS A 48 -15.51 -10.77 12.09
N LEU A 49 -15.13 -10.66 10.82
CA LEU A 49 -14.56 -9.45 10.25
C LEU A 49 -15.63 -8.38 9.98
N CYS A 50 -16.75 -8.77 9.36
CA CYS A 50 -17.89 -7.92 9.07
C CYS A 50 -18.52 -7.41 10.42
N SER A 51 -18.45 -8.15 11.55
CA SER A 51 -18.95 -7.71 12.87
C SER A 51 -18.22 -6.51 13.51
N VAL A 52 -17.12 -6.04 12.91
CA VAL A 52 -16.44 -4.80 13.34
C VAL A 52 -17.31 -3.57 13.09
N GLY A 53 -18.21 -3.65 12.11
CA GLY A 53 -19.16 -2.59 11.74
C GLY A 53 -20.38 -2.48 12.68
N ASP A 54 -20.74 -3.56 13.39
CA ASP A 54 -22.00 -3.64 14.16
C ASP A 54 -22.17 -2.55 15.23
N ALA A 55 -21.07 -1.94 15.67
CA ALA A 55 -21.07 -0.87 16.66
C ALA A 55 -21.21 0.55 16.06
N PHE A 56 -21.49 0.66 14.75
CA PHE A 56 -21.51 1.92 14.02
C PHE A 56 -22.76 2.01 13.13
N ASP A 57 -23.69 2.87 13.53
CA ASP A 57 -24.98 3.04 12.82
C ASP A 57 -24.82 3.70 11.43
N ASN A 58 -23.70 4.37 11.18
CA ASN A 58 -23.37 5.06 9.94
C ASN A 58 -22.53 4.21 8.97
N THR A 59 -22.43 2.89 9.19
CA THR A 59 -21.53 2.01 8.44
C THR A 59 -22.27 0.78 7.91
N GLU A 60 -22.20 0.57 6.60
CA GLU A 60 -22.62 -0.67 5.94
C GLU A 60 -21.40 -1.42 5.41
N ILE A 61 -21.39 -2.76 5.53
CA ILE A 61 -20.32 -3.61 4.99
C ILE A 61 -20.90 -4.65 4.04
N THR A 62 -20.43 -4.64 2.79
CA THR A 62 -20.72 -5.65 1.78
C THR A 62 -19.48 -6.51 1.56
N CYS A 63 -19.52 -7.73 2.10
CA CYS A 63 -18.51 -8.76 1.90
C CYS A 63 -18.64 -9.31 0.43
N MET A 64 -17.58 -9.22 -0.41
CA MET A 64 -17.54 -9.65 -1.83
C MET A 64 -16.54 -10.80 -2.04
N ASP A 65 -16.82 -11.74 -2.93
CA ASP A 65 -15.85 -12.79 -3.30
C ASP A 65 -14.83 -12.27 -4.31
N ALA A 66 -13.54 -12.30 -3.92
CA ALA A 66 -12.45 -11.91 -4.80
C ALA A 66 -12.34 -12.83 -6.02
N GLY A 67 -12.72 -14.11 -5.90
CA GLY A 67 -12.63 -15.09 -6.96
C GLY A 67 -13.43 -14.70 -8.20
N THR A 68 -14.61 -14.09 -8.01
CA THR A 68 -15.49 -13.61 -9.08
C THR A 68 -14.78 -12.67 -10.05
N TYR A 69 -13.88 -11.82 -9.54
CA TYR A 69 -13.21 -10.79 -10.33
C TYR A 69 -11.79 -11.17 -10.73
N LEU A 70 -11.08 -11.92 -9.88
CA LEU A 70 -9.64 -12.16 -10.03
C LEU A 70 -9.31 -13.47 -10.76
N GLU A 71 -10.15 -14.51 -10.68
CA GLU A 71 -9.89 -15.77 -11.40
C GLU A 71 -9.85 -15.62 -12.93
N PRO A 72 -10.72 -14.78 -13.57
CA PRO A 72 -10.56 -14.47 -14.99
C PRO A 72 -9.20 -13.83 -15.31
N LEU A 73 -8.74 -12.89 -14.49
CA LEU A 73 -7.45 -12.22 -14.68
C LEU A 73 -6.27 -13.18 -14.48
N LYS A 74 -6.32 -14.03 -13.44
CA LYS A 74 -5.28 -15.04 -13.15
C LYS A 74 -5.10 -15.99 -14.33
N ARG A 75 -6.20 -16.46 -14.92
CA ARG A 75 -6.19 -17.33 -16.11
C ARG A 75 -5.64 -16.62 -17.34
N ALA A 76 -6.02 -15.36 -17.55
CA ALA A 76 -5.62 -14.61 -18.74
C ALA A 76 -4.17 -14.12 -18.72
N PHE A 77 -3.61 -13.79 -17.55
CA PHE A 77 -2.35 -13.04 -17.46
C PHE A 77 -1.25 -13.70 -16.62
N HIS A 78 -1.45 -14.94 -16.16
CA HIS A 78 -0.48 -15.68 -15.35
C HIS A 78 0.07 -14.88 -14.16
N MET A 79 -0.82 -14.19 -13.45
CA MET A 79 -0.45 -13.25 -12.39
C MET A 79 0.32 -13.95 -11.27
N LYS A 80 1.27 -13.23 -10.69
CA LYS A 80 1.99 -13.68 -9.51
C LYS A 80 1.29 -13.13 -8.28
N ALA A 81 0.85 -14.01 -7.37
CA ALA A 81 0.36 -13.59 -6.06
C ALA A 81 1.46 -12.84 -5.29
N TRP A 82 1.12 -11.68 -4.73
CA TRP A 82 1.98 -10.95 -3.82
C TRP A 82 1.77 -11.47 -2.40
N ARG A 83 2.81 -12.09 -1.82
CA ARG A 83 2.78 -12.63 -0.45
C ARG A 83 1.56 -13.54 -0.16
N GLY A 84 1.12 -14.29 -1.17
CA GLY A 84 0.01 -15.23 -1.06
C GLY A 84 -1.38 -14.64 -1.32
N SER A 85 -1.48 -13.39 -1.77
CA SER A 85 -2.75 -12.80 -2.22
C SER A 85 -2.63 -12.17 -3.60
N SER A 86 -3.73 -12.14 -4.35
CA SER A 86 -3.86 -11.40 -5.61
C SER A 86 -4.90 -10.29 -5.50
N VAL A 87 -5.43 -10.01 -4.30
CA VAL A 87 -6.58 -9.12 -4.10
C VAL A 87 -6.35 -7.71 -4.62
N GLN A 88 -5.11 -7.22 -4.57
CA GLN A 88 -4.74 -5.90 -5.03
C GLN A 88 -4.87 -5.73 -6.56
N TYR A 89 -4.91 -6.82 -7.33
CA TYR A 89 -5.09 -6.74 -8.78
C TYR A 89 -6.51 -6.39 -9.21
N ILE A 90 -7.44 -6.17 -8.27
CA ILE A 90 -8.79 -5.66 -8.54
C ILE A 90 -8.77 -4.40 -9.41
N TYR A 91 -7.70 -3.61 -9.39
CA TYR A 91 -7.54 -2.42 -10.23
C TYR A 91 -7.70 -2.70 -11.73
N ALA A 92 -7.35 -3.91 -12.20
CA ALA A 92 -7.50 -4.33 -13.59
C ALA A 92 -8.95 -4.68 -13.99
N CYS A 93 -9.88 -4.66 -13.03
CA CYS A 93 -11.32 -4.88 -13.21
C CYS A 93 -12.20 -4.05 -12.24
N ILE A 94 -11.69 -2.93 -11.70
CA ILE A 94 -12.39 -2.13 -10.67
C ILE A 94 -13.67 -1.46 -11.18
N CYS A 95 -13.66 -1.02 -12.43
CA CYS A 95 -14.83 -0.42 -13.07
C CYS A 95 -15.91 -1.48 -13.38
N ASP A 96 -15.50 -2.73 -13.64
CA ASP A 96 -16.40 -3.86 -13.84
C ASP A 96 -17.01 -4.32 -12.50
N ALA A 97 -16.22 -4.28 -11.42
CA ALA A 97 -16.69 -4.59 -10.06
C ALA A 97 -17.67 -3.54 -9.50
N PHE A 98 -17.54 -2.28 -9.93
CA PHE A 98 -18.35 -1.16 -9.44
C PHE A 98 -18.95 -0.34 -10.57
N PRO A 99 -19.83 -0.90 -11.43
CA PRO A 99 -20.26 -0.27 -12.69
C PRO A 99 -21.00 1.07 -12.50
N THR A 100 -21.66 1.24 -11.36
CA THR A 100 -22.51 2.41 -11.06
C THR A 100 -21.85 3.43 -10.14
N LEU A 101 -20.73 3.09 -9.49
CA LEU A 101 -20.04 4.01 -8.59
C LEU A 101 -19.18 5.00 -9.40
N ASN A 102 -19.16 6.24 -8.92
CA ASN A 102 -18.33 7.31 -9.48
C ASN A 102 -16.99 7.47 -8.76
N ARG A 103 -16.92 7.09 -7.48
CA ARG A 103 -15.74 7.28 -6.64
C ARG A 103 -15.65 6.17 -5.60
N ILE A 104 -14.44 5.72 -5.32
CA ILE A 104 -14.15 4.71 -4.29
C ILE A 104 -12.74 4.90 -3.73
N LEU A 105 -12.57 4.75 -2.41
CA LEU A 105 -11.28 4.85 -1.73
C LEU A 105 -10.78 3.44 -1.39
N TRP A 106 -9.69 3.01 -2.04
CA TRP A 106 -8.96 1.81 -1.65
C TRP A 106 -8.06 2.09 -0.45
N LEU A 107 -8.08 1.19 0.53
CA LEU A 107 -7.15 1.17 1.65
C LEU A 107 -6.57 -0.25 1.84
N ASP A 108 -5.25 -0.33 1.97
CA ASP A 108 -4.58 -1.56 2.39
C ASP A 108 -4.95 -1.89 3.84
N GLY A 109 -5.05 -3.18 4.16
CA GLY A 109 -5.42 -3.66 5.51
C GLY A 109 -4.43 -3.26 6.61
N ASP A 110 -3.25 -2.76 6.27
CA ASP A 110 -2.25 -2.20 7.18
C ASP A 110 -2.13 -0.68 7.08
N VAL A 111 -3.23 -0.01 6.77
CA VAL A 111 -3.38 1.43 6.93
C VAL A 111 -4.20 1.72 8.19
N ILE A 112 -3.71 2.60 9.07
CA ILE A 112 -4.44 3.08 10.24
C ILE A 112 -4.81 4.55 10.07
N CYS A 113 -6.09 4.83 10.27
CA CYS A 113 -6.69 6.14 10.20
C CYS A 113 -6.64 6.86 11.56
N ARG A 114 -6.18 8.11 11.54
CA ARG A 114 -6.01 8.97 12.73
C ARG A 114 -6.96 10.17 12.76
N GLY A 115 -7.77 10.36 11.74
CA GLY A 115 -8.70 11.49 11.66
C GLY A 115 -9.66 11.39 10.49
N SER A 116 -10.49 12.41 10.33
CA SER A 116 -11.48 12.43 9.24
C SER A 116 -10.83 12.31 7.86
N LEU A 117 -11.47 11.52 7.00
CA LEU A 117 -11.14 11.29 5.61
C LEU A 117 -11.96 12.19 4.67
N ARG A 118 -12.79 13.09 5.21
CA ARG A 118 -13.61 14.00 4.41
C ARG A 118 -12.80 14.78 3.38
N GLU A 119 -11.71 15.40 3.83
CA GLU A 119 -10.81 16.17 2.97
C GLU A 119 -10.21 15.30 1.86
N LEU A 120 -9.74 14.09 2.19
CA LEU A 120 -9.25 13.13 1.21
C LEU A 120 -10.35 12.78 0.20
N TRP A 121 -11.54 12.40 0.68
CA TRP A 121 -12.67 12.02 -0.15
C TRP A 121 -13.11 13.13 -1.11
N GLU A 122 -13.04 14.38 -0.66
CA GLU A 122 -13.44 15.58 -1.42
C GLU A 122 -12.31 16.14 -2.32
N THR A 123 -11.16 15.45 -2.39
CA THR A 123 -10.05 15.82 -3.28
C THR A 123 -10.55 16.02 -4.71
N LYS A 124 -10.20 17.18 -5.28
CA LYS A 124 -10.52 17.53 -6.67
C LYS A 124 -9.61 16.75 -7.61
N MET A 125 -10.21 16.02 -8.56
CA MET A 125 -9.52 15.16 -9.52
C MET A 125 -10.13 15.38 -10.92
N PRO A 126 -10.01 16.58 -11.51
CA PRO A 126 -10.76 16.94 -12.72
C PRO A 126 -10.48 15.96 -13.87
N GLU A 127 -9.22 15.64 -14.12
CA GLU A 127 -8.81 14.72 -15.19
C GLU A 127 -8.21 13.41 -14.67
N ALA A 128 -7.84 13.35 -13.39
CA ALA A 128 -7.12 12.23 -12.82
C ALA A 128 -8.03 11.00 -12.63
N CYS A 129 -7.52 9.82 -13.00
CA CYS A 129 -8.16 8.53 -12.71
C CYS A 129 -8.11 8.21 -11.22
N LEU A 130 -7.04 8.62 -10.54
CA LEU A 130 -6.89 8.40 -9.12
C LEU A 130 -6.05 9.48 -8.44
N ALA A 131 -6.20 9.62 -7.13
CA ALA A 131 -5.25 10.32 -6.27
C ALA A 131 -4.46 9.33 -5.42
N ALA A 132 -3.15 9.55 -5.30
CA ALA A 132 -2.24 8.69 -4.55
C ALA A 132 -1.07 9.47 -3.91
N GLY A 133 -0.54 8.94 -2.82
CA GLY A 133 0.69 9.41 -2.20
C GLY A 133 1.94 8.79 -2.84
N LEU A 134 3.05 9.53 -2.83
CA LEU A 134 4.34 9.03 -3.32
C LEU A 134 4.81 7.79 -2.56
N ASP A 135 5.42 6.84 -3.27
CA ASP A 135 6.18 5.79 -2.59
C ASP A 135 7.52 6.34 -2.14
N CYS A 136 7.66 6.43 -0.82
CA CYS A 136 8.76 7.10 -0.15
C CYS A 136 9.92 6.15 0.21
N THR A 137 9.97 4.95 -0.36
CA THR A 137 11.01 3.97 -0.02
C THR A 137 12.39 4.41 -0.56
N PRO A 138 13.46 4.36 0.25
CA PRO A 138 14.79 4.85 -0.15
C PRO A 138 15.37 4.21 -1.42
N PHE A 139 15.05 2.94 -1.67
CA PHE A 139 15.55 2.26 -2.87
C PHE A 139 14.95 2.83 -4.15
N LEU A 140 13.73 3.40 -4.12
CA LEU A 140 13.17 4.07 -5.30
C LEU A 140 13.99 5.32 -5.60
N ALA A 141 14.30 6.14 -4.59
CA ALA A 141 15.16 7.31 -4.76
C ALA A 141 16.59 6.95 -5.23
N LEU A 142 17.06 5.72 -5.00
CA LEU A 142 18.40 5.25 -5.40
C LEU A 142 18.44 4.49 -6.74
N LEU A 143 17.30 4.01 -7.25
CA LEU A 143 17.22 3.17 -8.45
C LEU A 143 16.46 3.88 -9.57
N VAL A 144 16.89 5.11 -9.90
CA VAL A 144 16.36 5.94 -10.99
C VAL A 144 16.45 5.26 -12.36
N ASP A 145 17.54 4.54 -12.63
CA ASP A 145 17.83 3.97 -13.96
C ASP A 145 17.07 2.67 -14.28
N LYS A 146 16.13 2.26 -13.43
CA LYS A 146 15.33 1.05 -13.71
C LYS A 146 14.06 1.45 -14.47
N PRO A 147 13.78 0.86 -15.65
CA PRO A 147 12.63 1.22 -16.47
C PRO A 147 11.29 1.20 -15.72
N PHE A 148 11.15 0.31 -14.73
CA PHE A 148 9.96 0.17 -13.90
C PHE A 148 9.72 1.32 -12.91
N TYR A 149 10.74 2.15 -12.64
CA TYR A 149 10.69 3.26 -11.68
C TYR A 149 11.06 4.60 -12.32
N ASN A 150 11.18 4.62 -13.65
CA ASN A 150 11.49 5.81 -14.42
C ASN A 150 10.19 6.56 -14.75
N THR A 151 9.48 6.96 -13.69
CA THR A 151 8.33 7.86 -13.74
C THR A 151 8.63 9.03 -12.82
N PRO A 152 8.27 10.27 -13.20
CA PRO A 152 8.42 11.43 -12.33
C PRO A 152 7.58 11.30 -11.06
N PHE A 153 6.55 10.45 -11.06
CA PHE A 153 5.64 10.24 -9.95
C PHE A 153 5.38 8.74 -9.73
N TYR A 154 6.25 8.07 -8.96
CA TYR A 154 6.01 6.69 -8.54
C TYR A 154 5.24 6.66 -7.22
N PHE A 155 3.97 6.27 -7.27
CA PHE A 155 3.08 6.28 -6.11
C PHE A 155 2.96 4.92 -5.43
N ASN A 156 2.63 4.93 -4.14
CA ASN A 156 2.32 3.74 -3.37
C ASN A 156 0.86 3.33 -3.62
N ALA A 157 0.60 2.02 -3.73
CA ALA A 157 -0.72 1.49 -4.09
C ALA A 157 -1.64 1.17 -2.89
N GLY A 158 -1.25 1.49 -1.65
CA GLY A 158 -2.06 1.14 -0.48
C GLY A 158 -3.06 2.18 -0.02
N VAL A 159 -3.03 3.39 -0.59
CA VAL A 159 -4.07 4.41 -0.42
C VAL A 159 -4.34 5.03 -1.78
N LEU A 160 -5.49 4.71 -2.38
CA LEU A 160 -5.84 5.16 -3.72
C LEU A 160 -7.29 5.64 -3.74
N LEU A 161 -7.50 6.92 -4.00
CA LEU A 161 -8.84 7.45 -4.26
C LEU A 161 -9.10 7.38 -5.75
N PHE A 162 -9.96 6.48 -6.21
CA PHE A 162 -10.30 6.36 -7.62
C PHE A 162 -11.47 7.26 -7.98
N ASP A 163 -11.33 8.00 -9.07
CA ASP A 163 -12.45 8.55 -9.82
C ASP A 163 -12.83 7.54 -10.91
N LEU A 164 -13.88 6.77 -10.67
CA LEU A 164 -14.29 5.67 -11.54
C LEU A 164 -14.88 6.16 -12.86
N GLN A 165 -15.39 7.40 -12.93
CA GLN A 165 -15.80 8.00 -14.20
C GLN A 165 -14.57 8.27 -15.07
N ASN A 166 -13.54 8.90 -14.50
CA ASN A 166 -12.27 9.10 -15.20
C ASN A 166 -11.59 7.78 -15.55
N CYS A 167 -11.62 6.77 -14.67
CA CYS A 167 -11.09 5.45 -14.95
C CYS A 167 -11.74 4.79 -16.18
N ARG A 168 -13.06 4.93 -16.34
CA ARG A 168 -13.78 4.45 -17.54
C ARG A 168 -13.38 5.26 -18.77
N ARG A 169 -13.42 6.59 -18.68
CA ARG A 169 -13.08 7.51 -19.77
C ARG A 169 -11.68 7.28 -20.33
N HIS A 170 -10.72 6.98 -19.46
CA HIS A 170 -9.32 6.74 -19.81
C HIS A 170 -8.94 5.26 -19.93
N GLU A 171 -9.92 4.36 -19.91
CA GLU A 171 -9.75 2.91 -20.10
C GLU A 171 -8.71 2.28 -19.14
N LEU A 172 -8.70 2.70 -17.86
CA LEU A 172 -7.72 2.27 -16.87
C LEU A 172 -7.54 0.74 -16.85
N GLN A 173 -8.65 0.01 -16.86
CA GLN A 173 -8.64 -1.45 -16.78
C GLN A 173 -7.89 -2.07 -17.96
N GLU A 174 -8.11 -1.57 -19.18
CA GLU A 174 -7.44 -2.10 -20.38
C GLU A 174 -5.96 -1.77 -20.37
N ARG A 175 -5.58 -0.57 -19.90
CA ARG A 175 -4.18 -0.20 -19.67
C ARG A 175 -3.51 -1.16 -18.69
N CYS A 176 -4.15 -1.43 -17.56
CA CYS A 176 -3.65 -2.40 -16.58
C CYS A 176 -3.50 -3.80 -17.18
N ARG A 177 -4.51 -4.29 -17.91
CA ARG A 177 -4.47 -5.60 -18.59
C ARG A 177 -3.35 -5.67 -19.63
N ASN A 178 -3.10 -4.59 -20.39
CA ASN A 178 -1.98 -4.52 -21.33
C ASN A 178 -0.62 -4.65 -20.64
N ILE A 179 -0.43 -3.98 -19.48
CA ILE A 179 0.77 -4.16 -18.68
C ILE A 179 0.91 -5.60 -18.17
N LEU A 180 -0.19 -6.21 -17.73
CA LEU A 180 -0.19 -7.61 -17.29
C LEU A 180 0.16 -8.58 -18.42
N ARG A 181 -0.37 -8.39 -19.64
CA ARG A 181 -0.03 -9.20 -20.83
C ARG A 181 1.47 -9.17 -21.14
N GLY A 182 2.08 -7.98 -21.07
CA GLY A 182 3.50 -7.81 -21.41
C GLY A 182 4.47 -8.22 -20.30
N TYR A 183 4.15 -7.86 -19.04
CA TYR A 183 5.07 -7.99 -17.92
C TYR A 183 4.65 -9.03 -16.87
N GLY A 184 3.37 -9.21 -16.60
CA GLY A 184 2.81 -10.22 -15.68
C GLY A 184 3.70 -10.55 -14.47
N ARG A 185 4.29 -11.76 -14.46
CA ARG A 185 5.17 -12.28 -13.40
C ARG A 185 6.49 -11.53 -13.19
N LYS A 186 6.91 -10.69 -14.14
CA LYS A 186 8.13 -9.88 -14.09
C LYS A 186 7.96 -8.60 -13.26
N LEU A 187 6.72 -8.20 -12.97
CA LEU A 187 6.44 -7.02 -12.14
C LEU A 187 6.97 -7.22 -10.72
N ARG A 188 7.90 -6.34 -10.32
CA ARG A 188 8.59 -6.48 -9.02
C ARG A 188 7.67 -6.20 -7.84
N PHE A 189 6.80 -5.21 -7.95
CA PHE A 189 5.78 -4.88 -6.93
C PHE A 189 4.39 -5.06 -7.51
N CYS A 190 4.17 -6.18 -8.21
CA CYS A 190 2.86 -6.66 -8.66
C CYS A 190 1.92 -5.54 -9.16
N ASP A 191 0.82 -5.34 -8.47
CA ASP A 191 -0.25 -4.37 -8.72
C ASP A 191 0.23 -2.91 -8.69
N GLN A 192 1.08 -2.53 -7.73
CA GLN A 192 1.64 -1.17 -7.68
C GLN A 192 2.48 -0.86 -8.91
N SER A 193 3.32 -1.81 -9.35
CA SER A 193 4.09 -1.65 -10.58
C SER A 193 3.17 -1.62 -11.80
N MET A 194 2.09 -2.40 -11.81
CA MET A 194 1.11 -2.38 -12.89
C MET A 194 0.45 -1.01 -13.02
N LEU A 195 -0.06 -0.45 -11.92
CA LEU A 195 -0.72 0.86 -11.92
C LEU A 195 0.21 1.99 -12.36
N ASN A 196 1.43 2.04 -11.80
CA ASN A 196 2.41 3.07 -12.14
C ASN A 196 2.89 3.01 -13.61
N LEU A 197 2.80 1.85 -14.27
CA LEU A 197 3.09 1.74 -15.71
C LEU A 197 1.86 2.01 -16.58
N ALA A 198 0.65 1.74 -16.06
CA ALA A 198 -0.59 1.89 -16.79
C ALA A 198 -1.02 3.36 -16.89
N LEU A 199 -0.76 4.16 -15.84
CA LEU A 199 -1.19 5.54 -15.74
C LEU A 199 -0.02 6.51 -16.00
N PRO A 200 -0.16 7.42 -16.98
CA PRO A 200 0.77 8.52 -17.11
C PRO A 200 0.57 9.52 -15.95
N PRO A 201 1.61 10.30 -15.57
CA PRO A 201 1.57 11.19 -14.41
C PRO A 201 0.41 12.18 -14.39
N GLU A 202 -0.03 12.66 -15.56
CA GLU A 202 -1.10 13.65 -15.70
C GLU A 202 -2.48 13.09 -15.32
N LEU A 203 -2.63 11.76 -15.30
CA LEU A 203 -3.85 11.08 -14.86
C LEU A 203 -3.81 10.68 -13.39
N VAL A 204 -2.85 11.20 -12.62
CA VAL A 204 -2.68 10.92 -11.19
C VAL A 204 -2.59 12.21 -10.39
N GLN A 205 -3.53 12.40 -9.46
CA GLN A 205 -3.48 13.50 -8.51
C GLN A 205 -2.55 13.14 -7.35
N ARG A 206 -1.51 13.95 -7.12
CA ARG A 206 -0.61 13.78 -5.97
C ARG A 206 -1.37 14.12 -4.68
N LEU A 207 -1.30 13.21 -3.72
CA LEU A 207 -1.71 13.45 -2.33
C LEU A 207 -0.52 13.85 -1.47
N ASP A 208 -0.80 14.64 -0.45
CA ASP A 208 0.13 14.92 0.64
C ASP A 208 0.56 13.64 1.36
N LEU A 209 1.78 13.64 1.90
CA LEU A 209 2.33 12.53 2.68
C LEU A 209 1.45 12.12 3.86
N ARG A 210 0.63 13.04 4.41
CA ARG A 210 -0.28 12.76 5.53
C ARG A 210 -1.31 11.68 5.20
N TRP A 211 -1.64 11.51 3.93
CA TRP A 211 -2.64 10.54 3.44
C TRP A 211 -2.03 9.17 3.12
N ASN A 212 -0.70 9.00 3.15
CA ASN A 212 -0.06 7.70 2.98
C ASN A 212 1.32 7.71 3.64
N TYR A 213 1.37 7.94 4.95
CA TYR A 213 2.63 8.09 5.67
C TYR A 213 3.25 6.71 5.95
N PRO A 214 4.48 6.42 5.49
CA PRO A 214 5.10 5.10 5.62
C PRO A 214 5.64 4.85 7.03
N ALA A 215 4.78 4.42 7.95
CA ALA A 215 5.11 4.19 9.36
C ALA A 215 6.19 3.10 9.59
N GLY A 216 6.51 2.30 8.57
CA GLY A 216 7.60 1.32 8.58
C GLY A 216 8.99 1.88 8.22
N ILE A 217 9.10 3.15 7.83
CA ILE A 217 10.34 3.79 7.38
C ILE A 217 10.82 4.82 8.42
N SER A 218 12.10 4.79 8.77
CA SER A 218 12.67 5.69 9.79
C SER A 218 12.72 7.15 9.33
N ARG A 219 12.68 8.10 10.28
CA ARG A 219 12.78 9.53 9.98
C ARG A 219 14.05 9.87 9.19
N SER A 220 15.18 9.28 9.59
CA SER A 220 16.46 9.44 8.92
C SER A 220 16.42 8.98 7.45
N ALA A 221 15.75 7.87 7.16
CA ALA A 221 15.56 7.39 5.80
C ALA A 221 14.62 8.30 4.98
N MET A 222 13.54 8.79 5.60
CA MET A 222 12.64 9.76 4.97
C MET A 222 13.34 11.08 4.66
N ASN A 223 14.15 11.61 5.58
CA ASN A 223 14.96 12.81 5.36
C ASN A 223 15.97 12.63 4.21
N PHE A 224 16.55 11.44 4.08
CA PHE A 224 17.46 11.11 2.98
C PHE A 224 16.74 11.11 1.63
N VAL A 225 15.52 10.57 1.57
CA VAL A 225 14.68 10.62 0.36
C VAL A 225 14.28 12.06 0.04
N ALA A 226 13.96 12.86 1.06
CA ALA A 226 13.58 14.26 0.88
C ALA A 226 14.69 15.11 0.23
N ARG A 227 15.93 14.90 0.69
CA ARG A 227 17.13 15.58 0.15
C ARG A 227 17.53 15.15 -1.27
N ARG A 228 16.86 14.13 -1.82
CA ARG A 228 17.12 13.59 -3.16
C ARG A 228 16.08 13.95 -4.19
N SER A 229 15.04 14.69 -3.82
CA SER A 229 14.04 15.16 -4.77
C SER A 229 14.73 15.96 -5.88
N SER A 230 14.48 15.61 -7.13
CA SER A 230 15.00 16.29 -8.31
C SER A 230 13.90 16.48 -9.35
N GLN A 231 14.16 17.24 -10.41
CA GLN A 231 13.21 17.37 -11.53
C GLN A 231 12.98 16.04 -12.25
N GLU A 232 14.01 15.21 -12.37
CA GLU A 232 13.94 13.89 -13.01
C GLU A 232 13.23 12.85 -12.14
N LYS A 233 13.29 13.02 -10.81
CA LYS A 233 12.62 12.14 -9.85
C LYS A 233 12.08 12.94 -8.68
N ILE A 234 10.83 13.35 -8.84
CA ILE A 234 10.14 14.12 -7.81
C ILE A 234 9.81 13.18 -6.65
N THR A 235 10.27 13.55 -5.47
CA THR A 235 9.82 12.94 -4.20
C THR A 235 9.06 14.00 -3.41
N PHE A 236 9.33 14.10 -2.12
CA PHE A 236 8.80 15.10 -1.22
C PHE A 236 9.95 15.93 -0.65
N THR A 237 9.66 17.12 -0.15
CA THR A 237 10.63 18.00 0.49
C THR A 237 10.69 17.76 1.99
N THR A 238 11.74 18.25 2.64
CA THR A 238 11.82 18.24 4.11
C THR A 238 10.67 19.03 4.74
N GLY A 239 10.21 20.10 4.08
CA GLY A 239 9.05 20.89 4.50
C GLY A 239 7.77 20.04 4.50
N GLU A 240 7.43 19.43 3.37
CA GLU A 240 6.27 18.52 3.25
C GLU A 240 6.32 17.35 4.26
N LEU A 241 7.52 16.84 4.53
CA LEU A 241 7.75 15.80 5.54
C LEU A 241 7.54 16.32 6.98
N ASN A 242 7.83 17.59 7.27
CA ASN A 242 7.54 18.19 8.57
C ASN A 242 6.05 18.51 8.71
N ASP A 243 5.45 19.10 7.69
CA ASP A 243 4.04 19.48 7.68
C ASP A 243 3.12 18.26 7.81
N SER A 244 3.47 17.16 7.14
CA SER A 244 2.73 15.90 7.29
C SER A 244 2.81 15.32 8.70
N LEU A 245 3.94 15.44 9.40
CA LEU A 245 4.04 14.98 10.80
C LEU A 245 3.13 15.77 11.75
N ALA A 246 2.92 17.05 11.48
CA ALA A 246 2.05 17.89 12.28
C ALA A 246 0.57 17.48 12.17
N ASP A 247 0.18 16.88 11.04
CA ASP A 247 -1.18 16.42 10.80
C ASP A 247 -1.25 15.07 10.07
N LEU A 248 -0.78 13.99 10.72
CA LEU A 248 -0.83 12.65 10.16
C LEU A 248 -2.27 12.09 10.16
N ARG A 249 -2.78 11.71 8.98
CA ARG A 249 -4.14 11.19 8.81
C ARG A 249 -4.19 9.69 8.56
N LEU A 250 -3.29 9.17 7.72
CA LEU A 250 -3.21 7.74 7.37
C LEU A 250 -1.78 7.23 7.55
N LEU A 251 -1.61 6.33 8.52
CA LEU A 251 -0.36 5.62 8.78
C LEU A 251 -0.36 4.29 8.02
N HIS A 252 0.49 4.16 7.02
CA HIS A 252 0.64 2.93 6.26
C HIS A 252 1.87 2.16 6.74
N TYR A 253 1.67 1.00 7.36
CA TYR A 253 2.77 0.18 7.89
C TYR A 253 3.48 -0.60 6.78
N ILE A 254 3.96 0.08 5.74
CA ILE A 254 4.67 -0.54 4.62
C ILE A 254 5.91 -1.35 5.06
N GLY A 255 6.36 -2.23 4.18
CA GLY A 255 7.48 -3.14 4.44
C GLY A 255 7.03 -4.59 4.50
N GLY A 256 7.96 -5.51 4.73
CA GLY A 256 7.52 -6.91 4.84
C GLY A 256 8.58 -8.00 4.93
N SER A 257 9.88 -7.70 4.81
CA SER A 257 10.93 -8.72 4.99
C SER A 257 11.63 -8.61 6.34
N LEU A 258 11.17 -7.70 7.20
CA LEU A 258 11.66 -7.44 8.54
C LEU A 258 10.44 -7.23 9.45
N PRO A 259 10.59 -7.29 10.79
CA PRO A 259 9.50 -7.04 11.74
C PRO A 259 9.13 -5.55 11.80
N THR A 260 8.75 -4.98 10.66
CA THR A 260 8.35 -3.58 10.45
C THR A 260 6.84 -3.39 10.55
N LYS A 261 6.11 -4.42 11.00
CA LYS A 261 4.65 -4.38 11.12
C LYS A 261 4.23 -4.40 12.60
N PRO A 262 3.19 -3.65 12.98
CA PRO A 262 2.85 -3.42 14.39
C PRO A 262 2.23 -4.63 15.11
N TRP A 263 1.86 -5.67 14.36
CA TRP A 263 1.40 -6.94 14.93
C TRP A 263 2.53 -7.90 15.32
N PHE A 264 3.80 -7.55 15.07
CA PHE A 264 4.96 -8.28 15.59
C PHE A 264 5.39 -7.72 16.95
N ALA A 265 5.70 -8.61 17.89
CA ALA A 265 6.15 -8.26 19.23
C ALA A 265 7.42 -7.40 19.21
N GLU A 266 8.28 -7.60 18.20
CA GLU A 266 9.57 -6.95 17.99
C GLU A 266 9.46 -5.54 17.37
N TYR A 267 8.28 -5.14 16.89
CA TYR A 267 8.09 -3.80 16.31
C TYR A 267 8.14 -2.72 17.40
N ARG A 268 9.09 -1.80 17.31
CA ARG A 268 9.36 -0.79 18.35
C ARG A 268 9.07 0.66 17.96
N SER A 269 8.54 0.91 16.75
CA SER A 269 8.15 2.27 16.37
C SER A 269 7.05 2.80 17.30
N PRO A 270 7.08 4.09 17.68
CA PRO A 270 5.98 4.74 18.40
C PRO A 270 4.62 4.60 17.71
N PHE A 271 4.60 4.51 16.38
CA PHE A 271 3.38 4.28 15.60
C PHE A 271 2.69 2.95 15.92
N ARG A 272 3.31 2.04 16.68
CA ARG A 272 2.64 0.82 17.19
C ARG A 272 1.42 1.14 18.04
N LEU A 273 1.45 2.27 18.76
CA LEU A 273 0.38 2.64 19.68
C LEU A 273 -0.95 2.85 18.94
N ASP A 274 -0.92 3.44 17.74
CA ASP A 274 -2.11 3.60 16.90
C ASP A 274 -2.73 2.24 16.54
N TYR A 275 -1.93 1.27 16.11
CA TYR A 275 -2.41 -0.08 15.81
C TYR A 275 -2.99 -0.77 17.05
N LEU A 276 -2.29 -0.74 18.18
CA LEU A 276 -2.74 -1.40 19.41
C LEU A 276 -4.03 -0.77 19.97
N LYS A 277 -4.17 0.56 19.87
CA LYS A 277 -5.38 1.29 20.27
C LYS A 277 -6.63 0.74 19.57
N TYR A 278 -6.59 0.62 18.24
CA TYR A 278 -7.76 0.14 17.49
C TYR A 278 -7.91 -1.37 17.59
N ARG A 279 -6.81 -2.13 17.70
CA ARG A 279 -6.83 -3.58 17.87
C ARG A 279 -7.55 -4.01 19.14
N ALA A 280 -7.36 -3.28 20.23
CA ALA A 280 -8.05 -3.51 21.49
C ALA A 280 -9.59 -3.31 21.41
N ARG A 281 -10.12 -2.92 20.25
CA ARG A 281 -11.54 -2.68 19.99
C ARG A 281 -12.06 -3.49 18.81
N THR A 282 -11.38 -4.60 18.50
CA THR A 282 -11.82 -5.57 17.50
C THR A 282 -12.00 -6.96 18.13
N PRO A 283 -12.69 -7.89 17.45
CA PRO A 283 -12.80 -9.28 17.88
C PRO A 283 -11.46 -10.07 17.99
N TRP A 284 -10.32 -9.42 17.72
CA TRP A 284 -8.97 -9.98 17.84
C TRP A 284 -8.19 -9.45 19.05
N GLN A 285 -8.79 -8.62 19.91
CA GLN A 285 -8.11 -7.99 21.06
C GLN A 285 -7.29 -8.98 21.91
N GLU A 286 -7.84 -10.17 22.18
CA GLU A 286 -7.21 -11.20 23.03
C GLU A 286 -6.17 -12.07 22.31
N LYS A 287 -6.08 -11.99 20.98
CA LYS A 287 -5.09 -12.79 20.26
C LYS A 287 -3.68 -12.29 20.64
N PRO A 288 -2.69 -13.14 20.90
CA PRO A 288 -1.33 -12.68 21.12
C PRO A 288 -0.74 -12.03 19.87
N LEU A 289 0.18 -11.07 20.08
CA LEU A 289 0.97 -10.53 18.97
C LEU A 289 1.86 -11.62 18.38
N GLN A 290 2.13 -11.51 17.08
CA GLN A 290 2.96 -12.47 16.37
C GLN A 290 4.42 -12.31 16.78
N ILE A 291 5.17 -13.41 16.78
CA ILE A 291 6.62 -13.40 16.94
C ILE A 291 7.24 -13.55 15.55
N TRP A 292 8.25 -12.73 15.24
CA TRP A 292 8.89 -12.80 13.93
C TRP A 292 9.64 -14.13 13.78
N PRO A 293 9.39 -14.92 12.72
CA PRO A 293 10.07 -16.20 12.53
C PRO A 293 11.54 -15.96 12.21
N GLN A 294 12.42 -16.19 13.19
CA GLN A 294 13.86 -16.12 13.01
C GLN A 294 14.35 -17.38 12.30
N LYS A 295 14.93 -17.23 11.10
CA LYS A 295 15.40 -18.35 10.29
C LYS A 295 16.91 -18.56 10.37
N SER A 296 17.66 -17.54 10.76
CA SER A 296 19.13 -17.57 10.86
C SER A 296 19.70 -16.52 11.83
N TRP A 297 20.97 -16.67 12.23
CA TRP A 297 21.70 -15.67 13.02
C TRP A 297 21.79 -14.30 12.32
N LYS A 298 21.74 -14.27 10.99
CA LYS A 298 21.71 -13.02 10.21
C LYS A 298 20.39 -12.28 10.41
N ASP A 299 19.27 -12.99 10.51
CA ASP A 299 17.96 -12.38 10.79
C ASP A 299 17.92 -11.80 12.20
N TYR A 300 18.60 -12.43 13.16
CA TYR A 300 18.82 -11.89 14.51
C TYR A 300 19.61 -10.57 14.48
N LEU A 301 20.71 -10.51 13.72
CA LEU A 301 21.47 -9.27 13.58
C LEU A 301 20.64 -8.17 12.92
N VAL A 302 19.98 -8.45 11.79
CA VAL A 302 19.18 -7.43 11.09
C VAL A 302 18.00 -6.97 11.93
N THR A 303 17.35 -7.88 12.66
CA THR A 303 16.29 -7.54 13.63
C THR A 303 16.87 -6.70 14.78
N GLY A 304 18.02 -7.09 15.31
CA GLY A 304 18.83 -6.36 16.30
C GLY A 304 19.07 -4.90 15.93
N PHE A 305 19.47 -4.66 14.69
CA PHE A 305 19.73 -3.31 14.17
C PHE A 305 18.46 -2.57 13.71
N SER A 306 17.35 -3.28 13.48
CA SER A 306 16.04 -2.68 13.17
C SER A 306 15.32 -2.11 14.38
N HIS A 307 15.84 -2.36 15.59
CA HIS A 307 15.22 -1.97 16.86
C HIS A 307 15.23 -0.47 17.18
N THR A 308 15.91 0.35 16.39
CA THR A 308 16.02 1.79 16.66
C THR A 308 15.23 2.57 15.61
N TRP A 309 14.01 2.96 15.99
CA TRP A 309 13.37 4.12 15.38
C TRP A 309 14.41 5.26 15.38
N ASP A 310 14.70 5.81 14.19
CA ASP A 310 15.67 6.87 13.89
C ASP A 310 17.15 6.57 13.56
N THR A 311 17.62 5.32 13.50
CA THR A 311 18.99 5.10 12.96
C THR A 311 19.04 4.94 11.44
N VAL A 312 20.12 5.46 10.83
CA VAL A 312 20.46 5.36 9.39
C VAL A 312 20.56 3.90 8.92
N ASN A 313 20.76 2.98 9.86
CA ASN A 313 21.07 1.57 9.64
C ASN A 313 19.97 0.81 8.89
N MET A 314 18.68 1.12 9.09
CA MET A 314 17.59 0.37 8.45
C MET A 314 17.64 0.37 6.91
N GLY A 315 17.97 1.50 6.28
CA GLY A 315 17.99 1.61 4.81
C GLY A 315 19.18 0.90 4.16
N LEU A 316 20.37 1.05 4.76
CA LEU A 316 21.61 0.43 4.28
C LEU A 316 21.58 -1.09 4.47
N PHE A 317 21.14 -1.58 5.63
CA PHE A 317 21.12 -3.01 5.93
C PHE A 317 19.96 -3.75 5.28
N ALA A 318 18.76 -3.15 5.13
CA ALA A 318 17.70 -3.75 4.32
C ALA A 318 18.15 -3.92 2.86
N SER A 319 18.87 -2.93 2.31
CA SER A 319 19.44 -3.00 0.96
C SER A 319 20.59 -4.01 0.83
N ALA A 320 21.39 -4.21 1.89
CA ALA A 320 22.44 -5.22 1.94
C ALA A 320 21.87 -6.64 2.10
N TYR A 321 20.89 -6.81 2.98
CA TYR A 321 20.16 -8.06 3.20
C TYR A 321 19.42 -8.51 1.94
N GLN A 322 18.73 -7.60 1.26
CA GLN A 322 18.08 -7.88 -0.03
C GLN A 322 19.09 -8.34 -1.11
N ARG A 323 20.29 -7.75 -1.13
CA ARG A 323 21.38 -8.14 -2.04
C ARG A 323 21.96 -9.52 -1.69
N LEU A 324 22.14 -9.83 -0.40
CA LEU A 324 22.72 -11.10 0.07
C LEU A 324 21.78 -12.29 -0.12
N HIS A 325 20.47 -12.08 -0.05
CA HIS A 325 19.47 -13.15 -0.13
C HIS A 325 18.79 -13.26 -1.51
N GLY A 326 19.31 -12.58 -2.54
CA GLY A 326 18.81 -12.71 -3.92
C GLY A 326 17.42 -12.12 -4.16
N TRP A 327 16.92 -11.27 -3.26
CA TRP A 327 15.65 -10.56 -3.42
C TRP A 327 15.87 -9.20 -4.07
N GLY A 328 16.11 -9.24 -5.38
CA GLY A 328 16.34 -8.11 -6.26
C GLY A 328 16.95 -8.60 -7.56
N PRO A 329 16.76 -7.94 -8.71
CA PRO A 329 17.33 -8.41 -9.97
C PRO A 329 18.85 -8.54 -9.80
N ASN A 330 19.39 -9.69 -10.21
CA ASN A 330 20.83 -9.92 -10.32
C ASN A 330 21.43 -8.81 -11.19
N ILE A 331 21.97 -7.76 -10.57
CA ILE A 331 22.83 -6.82 -11.27
C ILE A 331 24.16 -7.56 -11.42
N LYS A 332 24.23 -8.45 -12.42
CA LYS A 332 25.52 -8.68 -13.09
C LYS A 332 25.97 -7.28 -13.51
N ARG A 333 27.12 -6.83 -13.01
CA ARG A 333 27.77 -5.61 -13.46
C ARG A 333 27.80 -5.64 -14.99
N TYR A 334 26.87 -4.93 -15.63
CA TYR A 334 26.98 -4.65 -17.05
C TYR A 334 28.17 -3.70 -17.14
N HIS A 335 29.25 -4.22 -17.72
CA HIS A 335 30.43 -3.43 -18.02
C HIS A 335 30.00 -2.16 -18.76
N GLN A 336 30.40 -1.01 -18.23
CA GLN A 336 30.54 0.23 -18.98
C GLN A 336 31.51 -0.04 -20.14
N LYS A 337 31.02 -0.52 -21.28
CA LYS A 337 31.71 -0.45 -22.57
C LYS A 337 30.67 -0.38 -23.68
N LYS A 338 30.81 0.67 -24.50
CA LYS A 338 30.08 1.01 -25.73
C LYS A 338 28.70 1.66 -25.57
N TYR A 339 28.69 2.99 -25.56
CA TYR A 339 27.99 3.78 -26.59
C TYR A 339 28.87 4.98 -26.98
N LYS A 340 29.75 4.74 -27.96
CA LYS A 340 30.24 5.79 -28.88
C LYS A 340 29.48 5.54 -30.18
N LYS A 341 28.78 6.58 -30.67
CA LYS A 341 27.96 6.63 -31.91
C LYS A 341 26.67 5.81 -31.80
N PHE A 342 25.48 6.31 -32.10
CA PHE A 342 25.05 7.38 -33.00
C PHE A 342 23.99 8.28 -32.35
#